data_AF-A0A976DPQ4-F1
#
_entry.id   AF-A0A976DPQ4-F1
#
_cell.length_a   1.000
_cell.length_b   1.000
_cell.length_c   1.000
_cell.angle_alpha   90.00
_cell.angle_beta   90.00
_cell.angle_gamma   90.00
#
_symmetry.space_group_name_H-M   'P 1'
#
loop_
_entity.id
_entity.type
_entity.pdbx_description
1 polymer ?
#
loop_
_entity_poly.entity_id
_entity_poly.type
_entity_poly.pdbx_seq_one_letter_code
_entity_poly.pdbx_strand_id
1 'polypeptide(L)'
;MRKWIPVALIVLAVLWYVLNGIGSAMALAEATGRPILALTRGNTSIPVTPPGGTPADGEAQAFGGSGIHFGYSFVYRLPDGDLVTCNHRFRFVSCDGGWTPERAAQ
;
A
#
# COMPACT_ATOMS: atom_id res chain seq x y z
N MET A 1 -43.03 -3.55 0.97
CA MET A 1 -41.69 -3.48 0.33
C MET A 1 -40.57 -2.97 1.26
N ARG A 2 -40.84 -2.10 2.27
CA ARG A 2 -39.81 -1.53 3.17
C ARG A 2 -39.13 -2.50 4.16
N LYS A 3 -39.72 -3.68 4.43
CA LYS A 3 -39.21 -4.66 5.42
C LYS A 3 -37.94 -5.42 4.97
N TRP A 4 -37.66 -5.49 3.67
CA TRP A 4 -36.48 -6.17 3.12
C TRP A 4 -35.23 -5.29 3.07
N ILE A 5 -35.40 -3.96 3.12
CA ILE A 5 -34.31 -2.98 3.13
C ILE A 5 -33.31 -3.25 4.25
N PRO A 6 -33.70 -3.42 5.53
CA PRO A 6 -32.74 -3.68 6.60
C PRO A 6 -31.96 -4.99 6.39
N VAL A 7 -32.62 -6.04 5.90
CA VAL A 7 -31.97 -7.33 5.61
C VAL A 7 -30.93 -7.17 4.50
N ALA A 8 -31.27 -6.47 3.41
CA ALA A 8 -30.35 -6.22 2.31
C ALA A 8 -29.14 -5.38 2.75
N LEU A 9 -29.33 -4.38 3.62
CA LEU A 9 -28.24 -3.56 4.15
C LEU A 9 -27.30 -4.38 5.04
N ILE A 10 -27.83 -5.29 5.87
CA ILE A 10 -27.01 -6.18 6.69
C ILE A 10 -26.16 -7.10 5.79
N VAL A 11 -26.78 -7.74 4.80
CA VAL A 11 -26.06 -8.61 3.86
C VAL A 11 -24.97 -7.84 3.13
N LEU A 12 -25.27 -6.63 2.65
CA LEU A 12 -24.29 -5.77 1.98
C LEU A 12 -23.14 -5.38 2.92
N ALA A 13 -23.42 -5.05 4.18
CA ALA A 13 -22.41 -4.70 5.16
C ALA A 13 -21.49 -5.89 5.50
N VAL A 14 -22.05 -7.08 5.68
CA VAL A 14 -21.27 -8.31 5.91
C VAL A 14 -20.41 -8.64 4.70
N LEU A 15 -20.98 -8.56 3.49
CA LEU A 15 -20.23 -8.82 2.26
C LEU A 15 -19.08 -7.82 2.11
N TRP A 16 -19.34 -6.54 2.35
CA TRP A 16 -18.32 -5.50 2.32
C TRP A 16 -17.20 -5.76 3.33
N TYR A 17 -17.55 -6.13 4.56
CA TYR A 17 -16.57 -6.45 5.62
C TYR A 17 -15.66 -7.61 5.21
N VAL A 18 -16.26 -8.70 4.69
CA VAL A 18 -15.51 -9.88 4.23
C VAL A 18 -14.59 -9.52 3.07
N LEU A 19 -15.08 -8.80 2.06
CA LEU A 19 -14.28 -8.38 0.92
C LEU A 19 -13.14 -7.44 1.34
N ASN A 20 -13.37 -6.53 2.28
CA ASN A 20 -12.33 -5.66 2.82
C ASN A 20 -11.24 -6.46 3.52
N GLY A 21 -11.63 -7.43 4.36
CA GLY A 21 -10.69 -8.34 5.01
C GLY A 21 -9.83 -9.13 4.01
N ILE A 22 -10.44 -9.71 2.98
CA ILE A 22 -9.73 -10.43 1.93
C ILE A 22 -8.78 -9.50 1.17
N GLY A 23 -9.24 -8.32 0.77
CA GLY A 23 -8.44 -7.34 0.03
C GLY A 23 -7.22 -6.86 0.83
N SER A 24 -7.42 -6.54 2.11
CA SER A 24 -6.34 -6.18 3.02
C SER A 24 -5.38 -7.35 3.24
N ALA A 25 -5.86 -8.57 3.47
CA ALA A 25 -4.99 -9.74 3.65
C ALA A 25 -4.11 -9.99 2.42
N MET A 26 -4.67 -9.88 1.20
CA MET A 26 -3.90 -9.96 -0.04
C MET A 26 -2.88 -8.83 -0.17
N ALA A 27 -3.28 -7.60 0.14
CA ALA A 27 -2.39 -6.44 0.08
C ALA A 27 -1.19 -6.58 1.04
N LEU A 28 -1.44 -7.12 2.24
CA LEU A 28 -0.39 -7.38 3.22
C LEU A 28 0.56 -8.48 2.74
N ALA A 29 0.01 -9.59 2.22
CA ALA A 29 0.80 -10.68 1.68
C ALA A 29 1.66 -10.24 0.48
N GLU A 30 1.13 -9.38 -0.39
CA GLU A 30 1.88 -8.80 -1.50
C GLU A 30 2.97 -7.84 -1.00
N ALA A 31 2.67 -7.00 0.00
CA ALA A 31 3.64 -6.06 0.56
C ALA A 31 4.81 -6.76 1.26
N THR A 32 4.56 -7.87 1.96
CA THR A 32 5.60 -8.63 2.66
C THR A 32 6.35 -9.59 1.73
N GLY A 33 5.65 -10.22 0.78
CA GLY A 33 6.26 -11.15 -0.17
C GLY A 33 7.05 -10.46 -1.29
N ARG A 34 6.66 -9.24 -1.67
CA ARG A 34 7.30 -8.45 -2.74
C ARG A 34 7.46 -7.00 -2.30
N PRO A 35 8.38 -6.73 -1.37
CA PRO A 35 8.60 -5.39 -0.84
C PRO A 35 9.03 -4.42 -1.95
N ILE A 36 8.75 -3.14 -1.73
CA ILE A 36 9.27 -2.05 -2.57
C ILE A 36 10.75 -1.89 -2.24
N LEU A 37 11.59 -2.05 -3.26
CA LEU A 37 13.05 -1.95 -3.17
C LEU A 37 13.55 -0.58 -3.63
N ALA A 38 12.82 0.07 -4.55
CA ALA A 38 13.12 1.42 -4.98
C ALA A 38 11.85 2.14 -5.47
N LEU A 39 11.87 3.47 -5.44
CA LEU A 39 10.88 4.33 -6.06
C LEU A 39 11.50 4.97 -7.30
N THR A 40 10.86 4.79 -8.45
CA THR A 40 11.37 5.26 -9.75
C THR A 40 10.45 6.31 -10.35
N ARG A 41 11.01 7.38 -10.92
CA ARG A 41 10.27 8.44 -11.62
C ARG A 41 11.14 8.98 -12.76
N GLY A 42 10.76 8.69 -14.01
CA GLY A 42 11.59 9.05 -15.17
C GLY A 42 12.96 8.37 -15.08
N ASN A 43 14.04 9.17 -15.06
CA ASN A 43 15.41 8.68 -14.93
C ASN A 43 15.92 8.64 -13.47
N THR A 44 15.08 9.00 -12.50
CA THR A 44 15.43 8.99 -11.09
C THR A 44 14.99 7.67 -10.47
N SER A 45 15.90 7.00 -9.78
CA SER A 45 15.60 5.83 -8.94
C SER A 45 16.15 6.08 -7.54
N ILE A 46 15.30 5.92 -6.53
CA ILE A 46 15.64 6.13 -5.13
C ILE A 46 15.43 4.80 -4.41
N PRO A 47 16.51 4.16 -3.91
CA PRO A 47 16.39 2.91 -3.15
C PRO A 47 15.58 3.13 -1.87
N VAL A 48 14.82 2.13 -1.46
CA VAL A 48 14.03 2.15 -0.23
C VAL A 48 14.79 1.35 0.84
N THR A 49 14.91 1.93 2.03
CA THR A 49 15.55 1.26 3.16
C THR A 49 14.79 -0.02 3.52
N PRO A 50 15.47 -1.16 3.69
CA PRO A 50 14.84 -2.40 4.11
C PRO A 50 14.09 -2.26 5.44
N PRO A 51 13.00 -3.00 5.65
CA PRO A 51 12.29 -3.01 6.93
C PRO A 51 13.24 -3.37 8.09
N GLY A 52 13.30 -2.50 9.11
CA GLY A 52 14.18 -2.69 10.27
C GLY A 52 15.65 -2.34 10.04
N GLY A 53 16.02 -1.87 8.84
CA GLY A 53 17.35 -1.34 8.54
C GLY A 53 17.52 0.12 8.99
N THR A 54 18.78 0.52 9.17
CA THR A 54 19.13 1.95 9.30
C THR A 54 19.16 2.57 7.91
N PRO A 55 18.49 3.72 7.67
CA PRO A 55 18.52 4.38 6.37
C PRO A 55 19.94 4.80 6.01
N ALA A 56 20.38 4.45 4.81
CA ALA A 56 21.61 5.01 4.24
C ALA A 56 21.34 6.39 3.61
N ASP A 57 22.40 7.17 3.43
CA ASP A 57 22.31 8.46 2.73
C ASP A 57 21.77 8.25 1.31
N GLY A 58 20.70 8.97 0.97
CA GLY A 58 20.06 8.86 -0.35
C GLY A 58 18.98 7.78 -0.47
N GLU A 59 18.67 7.04 0.60
CA GLU A 59 17.55 6.10 0.61
C GLU A 59 16.23 6.76 1.06
N ALA A 60 15.13 6.26 0.50
CA ALA A 60 13.79 6.56 0.97
C ALA A 60 13.45 5.68 2.19
N GLN A 61 13.01 6.32 3.28
CA GLN A 61 12.68 5.63 4.52
C GLN A 61 11.16 5.46 4.68
N ALA A 62 10.71 4.28 5.08
CA ALA A 62 9.33 4.09 5.51
C ALA A 62 9.04 4.94 6.77
N PHE A 63 8.15 5.91 6.64
CA PHE A 63 7.80 6.86 7.69
C PHE A 63 6.56 6.41 8.49
N GLY A 64 5.61 5.76 7.82
CA GLY A 64 4.40 5.27 8.46
C GLY A 64 3.47 4.57 7.49
N GLY A 65 2.32 4.14 7.99
CA GLY A 65 1.29 3.54 7.18
C GLY A 65 -0.06 3.50 7.87
N SER A 66 -1.11 3.30 7.08
CA SER A 66 -2.49 3.22 7.58
C SER A 66 -3.30 2.20 6.80
N GLY A 67 -4.34 1.65 7.44
CA GLY A 67 -5.32 0.82 6.74
C GLY A 67 -6.18 1.69 5.81
N ILE A 68 -6.39 1.22 4.58
CA ILE A 68 -7.31 1.82 3.62
C ILE A 68 -8.32 0.78 3.17
N HIS A 69 -9.37 1.19 2.44
CA HIS A 69 -10.32 0.25 1.86
C HIS A 69 -9.59 -0.78 0.98
N PHE A 70 -9.79 -2.04 1.32
CA PHE A 70 -9.23 -3.21 0.65
C PHE A 70 -7.69 -3.23 0.61
N GLY A 71 -7.02 -2.63 1.60
CA GLY A 71 -5.57 -2.49 1.52
C GLY A 71 -4.88 -1.72 2.64
N TYR A 72 -3.67 -1.26 2.32
CA TYR A 72 -2.81 -0.43 3.18
C TYR A 72 -2.19 0.71 2.38
N SER A 73 -1.98 1.86 3.02
CA SER A 73 -1.11 2.92 2.52
C SER A 73 0.18 2.94 3.32
N PHE A 74 1.31 3.11 2.64
CA PHE A 74 2.62 3.33 3.24
C PHE A 74 3.17 4.66 2.76
N VAL A 75 3.70 5.44 3.68
CA VAL A 75 4.33 6.74 3.41
C VAL A 75 5.83 6.57 3.51
N TYR A 76 6.53 6.96 2.46
CA TYR A 76 7.98 6.98 2.38
C TYR A 76 8.47 8.42 2.39
N ARG A 77 9.50 8.71 3.18
CA ARG A 77 10.22 9.98 3.15
C ARG A 77 11.41 9.85 2.21
N LEU A 78 11.49 10.71 1.22
CA LEU A 78 12.58 10.81 0.26
C LEU A 78 13.79 11.55 0.87
N PRO A 79 14.99 11.44 0.25
CA PRO A 79 16.21 12.10 0.75
C PRO A 79 16.17 13.63 0.77
N ASP A 80 15.34 14.22 -0.10
CA ASP A 80 15.07 15.67 -0.15
C ASP A 80 14.05 16.14 0.90
N GLY A 81 13.45 15.20 1.64
CA GLY A 81 12.44 15.45 2.66
C GLY A 81 11.01 15.35 2.17
N ASP A 82 10.78 15.19 0.86
CA ASP A 82 9.44 15.00 0.31
C ASP A 82 8.83 13.66 0.75
N LEU A 83 7.50 13.58 0.72
CA LEU A 83 6.76 12.37 1.07
C LEU A 83 6.12 11.75 -0.17
N VAL A 84 6.19 10.42 -0.24
CA VAL A 84 5.54 9.61 -1.29
C VAL A 84 4.63 8.61 -0.62
N THR A 85 3.38 8.57 -1.06
CA THR A 85 2.38 7.63 -0.55
C THR A 85 2.17 6.50 -1.55
N CYS A 86 2.46 5.27 -1.14
CA CYS A 86 2.19 4.06 -1.92
C CYS A 86 1.00 3.30 -1.33
N ASN A 87 -0.03 3.10 -2.15
CA ASN A 87 -1.24 2.36 -1.79
C ASN A 87 -1.15 0.93 -2.32
N HIS A 88 -1.23 -0.04 -1.42
CA HIS A 88 -1.37 -1.46 -1.71
C HIS A 88 -2.85 -1.82 -1.63
N ARG A 89 -3.45 -2.28 -2.73
CA ARG A 89 -4.83 -2.78 -2.77
C ARG A 89 -4.87 -4.12 -3.48
N PHE A 90 -5.36 -5.16 -2.82
CA PHE A 90 -5.30 -6.53 -3.34
C PHE A 90 -3.85 -6.92 -3.74
N ARG A 91 -3.55 -6.99 -5.03
CA ARG A 91 -2.20 -7.28 -5.57
C ARG A 91 -1.55 -6.08 -6.27
N PHE A 92 -2.24 -4.95 -6.29
CA PHE A 92 -1.81 -3.75 -7.00
C PHE A 92 -1.14 -2.79 -6.03
N VAL A 93 -0.09 -2.14 -6.51
CA VAL A 93 0.59 -1.05 -5.81
C VAL A 93 0.62 0.15 -6.74
N SER A 94 0.27 1.32 -6.20
CA SER A 94 0.38 2.60 -6.88
C SER A 94 0.94 3.63 -5.93
N CYS A 95 1.92 4.42 -6.37
CA CYS A 95 2.44 5.54 -5.60
C CYS A 95 1.98 6.88 -6.19
N ASP A 96 1.89 7.91 -5.36
CA ASP A 96 1.54 9.26 -5.78
C ASP A 96 2.70 9.97 -6.51
N GLY A 97 2.40 11.14 -7.08
CA GLY A 97 3.39 11.97 -7.74
C GLY A 97 4.08 11.30 -8.95
N GLY A 98 3.48 10.30 -9.58
CA GLY A 98 4.07 9.58 -10.71
C GLY A 98 5.25 8.67 -10.34
N TRP A 99 5.46 8.39 -9.06
CA TRP A 99 6.42 7.38 -8.63
C TRP A 99 5.92 5.97 -8.96
N THR A 100 6.83 5.13 -9.45
CA THR A 100 6.59 3.72 -9.75
C THR A 100 7.41 2.87 -8.80
N PRO A 101 6.79 1.90 -8.09
CA PRO A 101 7.49 1.05 -7.15
C PRO A 101 8.21 -0.07 -7.89
N GLU A 102 9.53 -0.10 -7.76
CA GLU A 102 10.35 -1.24 -8.13
C GLU A 102 10.28 -2.28 -7.01
N ARG A 103 9.94 -3.52 -7.33
CA ARG A 103 9.65 -4.58 -6.36
C ARG A 103 10.46 -5.83 -6.69
N ALA A 104 10.73 -6.64 -5.66
CA ALA A 104 11.39 -7.92 -5.84
C ALA A 104 10.65 -8.82 -6.87
N ALA A 105 11.41 -9.48 -7.73
CA ALA A 105 10.91 -10.56 -8.58
C ALA A 105 10.54 -11.77 -7.72
N GLN A 106 9.50 -12.50 -8.12
CA GLN A 106 9.09 -13.76 -7.47
C GLN A 106 10.00 -14.91 -7.87
#